data_AF-A0A2K2V6E7-F1
#
_entry.id   AF-A0A2K2V6E7-F1
#
_cell.length_a   1.000
_cell.length_b   1.000
_cell.length_c   1.000
_cell.angle_alpha   90.00
_cell.angle_beta   90.00
_cell.angle_gamma   90.00
#
_symmetry.space_group_name_H-M   'P 1'
#
loop_
_entity.id
_entity.type
_entity.pdbx_description
1 polymer ?
#
loop_
_entity_poly.entity_id
_entity_poly.type
_entity_poly.pdbx_seq_one_letter_code
_entity_poly.pdbx_strand_id
1 'polypeptide(L)'
;MKKLILLLLLTLLLSPVQVRAQPRFWTALNFELEFRGDGTALVEVKQHPFDYAGRSLIGNTTLINMIKEDESDMIRYVLLMFSNRPDSVSYKVMMHSTLLNNETVVCDPLNTGRLSEYRGSLSMRILVYLNSTDFVRKIDDSYEITVVDSFTERDPRSWIDYIGFNFSKGAELISYRWEPSFAKGPTNVSRNYLSWYNYNERDAPDRYIFEVKMTIKREVKWLLSASAVLSGDCIAVTLNNKGNSSYFYISIGDQTRKVYVGSGSSKNIKICNVSLGPVKIYGENGLLLENLTPSHSFVPSTADYGLSYVFLLAGLSLITASFFIRKIEKQLQQA
;
A
#
# COMPACT_ATOMS: atom_id res chain seq x y z
N MET A 1 -42.38 -32.90 -17.34
CA MET A 1 -41.98 -32.14 -16.13
C MET A 1 -40.46 -31.93 -15.99
N LYS A 2 -39.60 -32.97 -15.93
CA LYS A 2 -38.15 -32.79 -15.73
C LYS A 2 -37.46 -31.86 -16.76
N LYS A 3 -37.81 -31.96 -18.04
CA LYS A 3 -37.28 -31.08 -19.11
C LYS A 3 -37.75 -29.62 -18.97
N LEU A 4 -38.95 -29.40 -18.44
CA LEU A 4 -39.50 -28.06 -18.20
C LEU A 4 -38.82 -27.39 -17.00
N ILE A 5 -38.58 -28.16 -15.93
CA ILE A 5 -37.84 -27.70 -14.74
C ILE A 5 -36.39 -27.38 -15.10
N LEU A 6 -35.75 -28.20 -15.94
CA LEU A 6 -34.39 -27.95 -16.41
C LEU A 6 -34.30 -26.69 -17.28
N LEU A 7 -35.28 -26.47 -18.17
CA LEU A 7 -35.36 -25.26 -18.98
C LEU A 7 -35.56 -24.01 -18.10
N LEU A 8 -36.42 -24.10 -17.08
CA LEU A 8 -36.69 -23.01 -16.14
C LEU A 8 -35.44 -22.68 -15.30
N LEU A 9 -34.69 -23.69 -14.85
CA LEU A 9 -33.41 -23.53 -14.15
C LEU A 9 -32.36 -22.88 -15.06
N LEU A 10 -32.30 -23.27 -16.32
CA LEU A 10 -31.37 -22.71 -17.29
C LEU A 10 -31.69 -21.23 -17.57
N THR A 11 -32.97 -20.86 -17.66
CA THR A 11 -33.40 -19.46 -17.83
C THR A 11 -33.17 -18.60 -16.58
N LEU A 12 -33.24 -19.18 -15.37
CA LEU A 12 -32.86 -18.46 -14.14
C LEU A 12 -31.34 -18.23 -14.04
N LEU A 13 -30.54 -19.19 -14.49
CA LEU A 13 -29.07 -19.08 -14.57
C LEU A 13 -28.61 -18.10 -15.67
N LEU A 14 -29.45 -17.87 -16.68
CA LEU A 14 -29.27 -16.85 -17.71
C LEU A 14 -29.82 -15.47 -17.29
N SER A 15 -29.79 -15.17 -15.99
CA SER A 15 -29.97 -13.79 -15.53
C SER A 15 -28.96 -12.93 -16.33
N PRO A 16 -29.41 -11.90 -17.06
CA PRO A 16 -28.50 -11.05 -17.80
C PRO A 16 -27.61 -10.38 -16.76
N VAL A 17 -26.38 -10.88 -16.61
CA VAL A 17 -25.31 -10.08 -16.04
C VAL A 17 -25.36 -8.81 -16.88
N GLN A 18 -25.75 -7.69 -16.27
CA GLN A 18 -25.67 -6.39 -16.92
C GLN A 18 -24.19 -6.15 -17.20
N VAL A 19 -23.72 -6.63 -18.35
CA VAL A 19 -22.43 -6.26 -18.91
C VAL A 19 -22.61 -4.80 -19.33
N ARG A 20 -22.42 -3.90 -18.36
CA ARG A 20 -22.30 -2.49 -18.66
C ARG A 20 -21.05 -2.36 -19.51
N ALA A 21 -21.23 -1.96 -20.77
CA ALA A 21 -20.11 -1.56 -21.60
C ALA A 21 -19.28 -0.54 -20.80
N GLN A 22 -17.95 -0.71 -20.80
CA GLN A 22 -17.07 0.25 -20.13
C GLN A 22 -17.41 1.66 -20.63
N PRO A 23 -17.64 2.61 -19.72
CA PRO A 23 -17.95 3.98 -20.12
C PRO A 23 -16.78 4.49 -20.97
N ARG A 24 -17.09 4.90 -22.22
CA ARG A 24 -16.10 5.37 -23.20
C ARG A 24 -15.74 6.83 -22.93
N PHE A 25 -14.93 7.06 -21.91
CA PHE A 25 -14.31 8.35 -21.64
C PHE A 25 -12.81 8.18 -21.43
N TRP A 26 -12.10 9.26 -21.58
CA TRP A 26 -10.70 9.42 -21.23
C TRP A 26 -10.60 10.43 -20.11
N THR A 27 -9.52 10.37 -19.33
CA THR A 27 -9.28 11.30 -18.23
C THR A 27 -7.93 11.97 -18.46
N ALA A 28 -7.94 13.29 -18.54
CA ALA A 28 -6.72 14.08 -18.50
C ALA A 28 -6.14 14.03 -17.10
N LEU A 29 -4.82 13.84 -17.00
CA LEU A 29 -4.11 13.69 -15.74
C LEU A 29 -3.06 14.79 -15.60
N ASN A 30 -3.23 15.64 -14.60
CA ASN A 30 -2.31 16.72 -14.29
C ASN A 30 -1.82 16.54 -12.85
N PHE A 31 -0.50 16.53 -12.66
CA PHE A 31 0.14 16.35 -11.36
C PHE A 31 0.93 17.61 -10.99
N GLU A 32 0.73 18.11 -9.78
CA GLU A 32 1.56 19.17 -9.22
C GLU A 32 2.16 18.67 -7.90
N LEU A 33 3.49 18.66 -7.84
CA LEU A 33 4.25 18.16 -6.71
C LEU A 33 4.96 19.32 -6.02
N GLU A 34 4.77 19.48 -4.71
CA GLU A 34 5.51 20.42 -3.88
C GLU A 34 6.42 19.64 -2.92
N PHE A 35 7.73 19.65 -3.19
CA PHE A 35 8.76 19.16 -2.29
C PHE A 35 9.04 20.18 -1.20
N ARG A 36 9.01 19.72 0.06
CA ARG A 36 9.16 20.57 1.25
C ARG A 36 10.42 20.21 2.03
N GLY A 37 11.00 21.21 2.69
CA GLY A 37 12.26 21.06 3.43
C GLY A 37 12.19 20.10 4.62
N ASP A 38 10.99 19.73 5.07
CA ASP A 38 10.72 18.78 6.16
C ASP A 38 10.73 17.30 5.72
N GLY A 39 11.03 17.03 4.44
CA GLY A 39 11.07 15.68 3.89
C GLY A 39 9.69 15.12 3.52
N THR A 40 8.74 16.01 3.20
CA THR A 40 7.44 15.63 2.64
C THR A 40 7.28 16.14 1.20
N ALA A 41 6.44 15.44 0.44
CA ALA A 41 5.97 15.89 -0.87
C ALA A 41 4.45 16.01 -0.83
N LEU A 42 3.90 17.20 -1.12
CA LEU A 42 2.47 17.35 -1.35
C LEU A 42 2.20 17.14 -2.84
N VAL A 43 1.39 16.15 -3.17
CA VAL A 43 0.96 15.84 -4.53
C VAL A 43 -0.49 16.28 -4.68
N GLU A 44 -0.73 17.17 -5.64
CA GLU A 44 -2.06 17.49 -6.14
C GLU A 44 -2.28 16.78 -7.47
N VAL A 45 -3.32 15.96 -7.54
CA VAL A 45 -3.76 15.31 -8.77
C VAL A 45 -5.03 15.99 -9.23
N LYS A 46 -5.07 16.41 -10.49
CA LYS A 46 -6.24 17.02 -11.13
C LYS A 46 -6.68 16.12 -12.28
N GLN A 47 -7.93 15.68 -12.23
CA GLN A 47 -8.54 14.82 -13.23
C GLN A 47 -9.63 15.59 -13.99
N HIS A 48 -9.65 15.46 -15.32
CA HIS A 48 -10.73 16.01 -16.14
C HIS A 48 -11.21 14.96 -17.17
N PRO A 49 -12.44 14.43 -17.04
CA PRO A 49 -12.96 13.46 -17.99
C PRO A 49 -13.44 14.13 -19.27
N PHE A 50 -13.21 13.49 -20.41
CA PHE A 50 -13.69 13.92 -21.72
C PHE A 50 -14.14 12.73 -22.58
N ASP A 51 -15.02 12.99 -23.54
CA ASP A 51 -15.46 11.97 -24.50
C ASP A 51 -14.46 11.78 -25.66
N TYR A 52 -14.74 10.81 -26.54
CA TYR A 52 -13.89 10.53 -27.71
C TYR A 52 -13.75 11.71 -28.70
N ALA A 53 -14.60 12.73 -28.59
CA ALA A 53 -14.55 13.95 -29.40
C ALA A 53 -13.87 15.12 -28.65
N GLY A 54 -13.26 14.86 -27.48
CA GLY A 54 -12.59 15.86 -26.66
C GLY A 54 -13.55 16.81 -25.93
N ARG A 55 -14.85 16.49 -25.85
CA ARG A 55 -15.81 17.31 -25.12
C ARG A 55 -15.74 17.01 -23.64
N SER A 56 -15.70 18.06 -22.83
CA SER A 56 -15.68 17.95 -21.37
C SER A 56 -16.89 17.17 -20.85
N LEU A 57 -16.63 16.23 -19.93
CA LEU A 57 -17.65 15.47 -19.20
C LEU A 57 -17.67 15.87 -17.71
N ILE A 58 -17.02 16.97 -17.31
CA ILE A 58 -16.90 17.39 -15.90
C ILE A 58 -18.26 17.66 -15.23
N GLY A 59 -19.27 18.04 -16.03
CA GLY A 59 -20.64 18.26 -15.56
C GLY A 59 -21.48 16.99 -15.39
N ASN A 60 -20.96 15.81 -15.78
CA ASN A 60 -21.68 14.54 -15.65
C ASN A 60 -21.53 13.98 -14.22
N THR A 61 -22.46 14.30 -13.33
CA THR A 61 -22.42 13.90 -11.92
C THR A 61 -22.28 12.38 -11.73
N THR A 62 -22.93 11.57 -12.56
CA THR A 62 -22.82 10.09 -12.47
C THR A 62 -21.40 9.63 -12.75
N LEU A 63 -20.75 10.19 -13.77
CA LEU A 63 -19.36 9.89 -14.10
C LEU A 63 -18.42 10.39 -13.01
N ILE A 64 -18.63 11.60 -12.50
CA ILE A 64 -17.80 12.16 -11.43
C ILE A 64 -17.87 11.32 -10.16
N ASN A 65 -19.06 10.83 -9.79
CA ASN A 65 -19.20 9.94 -8.64
C ASN A 65 -18.49 8.60 -8.86
N MET A 66 -18.54 8.04 -10.07
CA MET A 66 -17.79 6.84 -10.42
C MET A 66 -16.27 7.06 -10.26
N ILE A 67 -15.72 8.16 -10.77
CA ILE A 67 -14.28 8.46 -10.63
C ILE A 67 -13.91 8.68 -9.15
N LYS A 68 -14.80 9.25 -8.34
CA LYS A 68 -14.60 9.39 -6.88
C LYS A 68 -14.58 8.03 -6.16
N GLU A 69 -15.39 7.07 -6.60
CA GLU A 69 -15.39 5.72 -6.03
C GLU A 69 -14.06 5.00 -6.27
N ASP A 70 -13.37 5.33 -7.36
CA ASP A 70 -12.04 4.81 -7.72
C ASP A 70 -10.86 5.59 -7.07
N GLU A 71 -11.12 6.44 -6.07
CA GLU A 71 -10.08 7.26 -5.42
C GLU A 71 -8.91 6.43 -4.89
N SER A 72 -9.17 5.23 -4.36
CA SER A 72 -8.12 4.36 -3.80
C SER A 72 -7.08 3.93 -4.83
N ASP A 73 -7.49 3.76 -6.10
CA ASP A 73 -6.57 3.45 -7.19
C ASP A 73 -5.73 4.68 -7.54
N MET A 74 -6.32 5.87 -7.53
CA MET A 74 -5.56 7.11 -7.75
C MET A 74 -4.54 7.39 -6.65
N ILE A 75 -4.89 7.13 -5.39
CA ILE A 75 -3.92 7.16 -4.29
C ILE A 75 -2.78 6.19 -4.59
N ARG A 76 -3.08 4.95 -4.98
CA ARG A 76 -2.05 3.95 -5.31
C ARG A 76 -1.14 4.42 -6.45
N TYR A 77 -1.67 5.04 -7.50
CA TYR A 77 -0.86 5.62 -8.58
C TYR A 77 0.08 6.71 -8.06
N VAL A 78 -0.39 7.61 -7.19
CA VAL A 78 0.49 8.62 -6.55
C VAL A 78 1.62 7.96 -5.75
N LEU A 79 1.33 6.93 -4.95
CA LEU A 79 2.36 6.26 -4.14
C LEU A 79 3.40 5.53 -5.00
N LEU A 80 2.98 5.00 -6.14
CA LEU A 80 3.87 4.36 -7.11
C LEU A 80 4.88 5.33 -7.73
N MET A 81 4.55 6.62 -7.80
CA MET A 81 5.49 7.64 -8.24
C MET A 81 6.74 7.71 -7.35
N PHE A 82 6.66 7.26 -6.09
CA PHE A 82 7.76 7.34 -5.12
C PHE A 82 8.31 5.98 -4.68
N SER A 83 7.67 4.86 -5.03
CA SER A 83 8.10 3.54 -4.55
C SER A 83 7.59 2.40 -5.42
N ASN A 84 8.43 1.38 -5.61
CA ASN A 84 8.02 0.08 -6.16
C ASN A 84 7.06 -0.68 -5.24
N ARG A 85 7.00 -0.32 -3.97
CA ARG A 85 6.13 -0.92 -2.95
C ARG A 85 5.23 0.16 -2.35
N PRO A 86 4.10 0.48 -3.01
CA PRO A 86 3.22 1.56 -2.55
C PRO A 86 2.65 1.29 -1.15
N ASP A 87 2.44 0.01 -0.79
CA ASP A 87 1.88 -0.39 0.51
C ASP A 87 2.80 -0.06 1.71
N SER A 88 4.09 0.18 1.49
CA SER A 88 5.04 0.56 2.54
C SER A 88 5.20 2.07 2.69
N VAL A 89 4.62 2.87 1.79
CA VAL A 89 4.75 4.32 1.80
C VAL A 89 3.79 4.90 2.84
N SER A 90 4.32 5.69 3.77
CA SER A 90 3.50 6.49 4.69
C SER A 90 2.97 7.72 3.94
N TYR A 91 1.66 7.98 4.05
CA TYR A 91 1.01 9.13 3.43
C TYR A 91 -0.19 9.60 4.27
N LYS A 92 -0.68 10.81 3.94
CA LYS A 92 -1.92 11.38 4.48
C LYS A 92 -2.72 12.02 3.36
N VAL A 93 -4.00 11.66 3.24
CA VAL A 93 -4.92 12.38 2.34
C VAL A 93 -5.27 13.71 2.99
N MET A 94 -4.91 14.80 2.32
CA MET A 94 -5.16 16.18 2.77
C MET A 94 -6.48 16.71 2.22
N MET A 95 -6.85 16.27 1.01
CA MET A 95 -8.11 16.58 0.35
C MET A 95 -8.54 15.36 -0.45
N HIS A 96 -9.69 14.79 -0.09
CA HIS A 96 -10.35 13.75 -0.89
C HIS A 96 -10.87 14.33 -2.21
N SER A 97 -11.21 13.47 -3.15
CA SER A 97 -11.63 13.80 -4.52
C SER A 97 -12.78 14.82 -4.52
N THR A 98 -12.44 16.06 -4.82
CA THR A 98 -13.33 17.23 -4.73
C THR A 98 -13.42 17.92 -6.09
N LEU A 99 -14.63 18.22 -6.52
CA LEU A 99 -14.84 18.95 -7.77
C LEU A 99 -14.56 20.44 -7.53
N LEU A 100 -13.57 20.98 -8.24
CA LEU A 100 -13.14 22.37 -8.18
C LEU A 100 -13.36 23.04 -9.54
N ASN A 101 -14.35 23.93 -9.64
CA ASN A 101 -14.76 24.56 -10.91
C ASN A 101 -13.87 25.73 -11.36
N ASN A 102 -12.95 26.17 -10.50
CA ASN A 102 -12.01 27.26 -10.73
C ASN A 102 -10.62 26.77 -11.14
N GLU A 103 -10.34 25.49 -10.98
CA GLU A 103 -9.10 24.87 -11.45
C GLU A 103 -9.13 24.61 -12.95
N THR A 104 -7.95 24.46 -13.55
CA THR A 104 -7.78 24.15 -14.96
C THR A 104 -6.90 22.92 -15.12
N VAL A 105 -7.24 22.09 -16.09
CA VAL A 105 -6.48 20.90 -16.50
C VAL A 105 -6.07 21.10 -17.95
N VAL A 106 -4.82 20.78 -18.28
CA VAL A 106 -4.33 20.83 -19.66
C VAL A 106 -4.22 19.42 -20.24
N CYS A 107 -4.71 19.22 -21.47
CA CYS A 107 -4.56 17.96 -22.20
C CYS A 107 -4.71 18.18 -23.71
N ASP A 108 -4.28 17.22 -24.52
CA ASP A 108 -4.50 17.19 -25.97
C ASP A 108 -5.36 15.98 -26.36
N PRO A 109 -6.67 16.01 -26.08
CA PRO A 109 -7.54 14.85 -26.19
C PRO A 109 -7.75 14.39 -27.63
N LEU A 110 -7.42 15.24 -28.60
CA LEU A 110 -7.57 14.99 -30.03
C LEU A 110 -6.22 14.74 -30.72
N ASN A 111 -5.12 14.66 -29.95
CA ASN A 111 -3.75 14.45 -30.45
C ASN A 111 -3.38 15.41 -31.59
N THR A 112 -3.68 16.70 -31.39
CA THR A 112 -3.43 17.80 -32.35
C THR A 112 -2.02 18.38 -32.26
N GLY A 113 -1.22 17.92 -31.30
CA GLY A 113 0.06 18.51 -30.90
C GLY A 113 -0.08 19.79 -30.10
N ARG A 114 -1.26 20.05 -29.50
CA ARG A 114 -1.57 21.29 -28.76
C ARG A 114 -2.38 20.98 -27.50
N LEU A 115 -1.85 21.36 -26.35
CA LEU A 115 -2.58 21.27 -25.10
C LEU A 115 -3.65 22.35 -25.06
N SER A 116 -4.88 21.93 -24.77
CA SER A 116 -6.03 22.79 -24.55
C SER A 116 -6.32 22.87 -23.06
N GLU A 117 -6.76 24.03 -22.60
CA GLU A 117 -7.19 24.25 -21.22
C GLU A 117 -8.65 23.85 -21.04
N TYR A 118 -8.90 22.99 -20.06
CA TYR A 118 -10.22 22.55 -19.65
C TYR A 118 -10.53 23.07 -18.25
N ARG A 119 -11.62 23.83 -18.13
CA ARG A 119 -12.06 24.38 -16.86
C ARG A 119 -12.76 23.33 -16.00
N GLY A 120 -12.40 23.31 -14.72
CA GLY A 120 -12.91 22.40 -13.71
C GLY A 120 -12.03 21.16 -13.58
N SER A 121 -11.86 20.67 -12.36
CA SER A 121 -11.13 19.43 -12.10
C SER A 121 -11.74 18.65 -10.94
N LEU A 122 -11.67 17.32 -11.01
CA LEU A 122 -11.79 16.50 -9.83
C LEU A 122 -10.38 16.40 -9.21
N SER A 123 -10.16 17.15 -8.14
CA SER A 123 -8.84 17.27 -7.51
C SER A 123 -8.74 16.49 -6.21
N MET A 124 -7.55 15.98 -5.93
CA MET A 124 -7.20 15.38 -4.65
C MET A 124 -5.79 15.82 -4.23
N ARG A 125 -5.53 15.88 -2.92
CA ARG A 125 -4.22 16.25 -2.37
C ARG A 125 -3.74 15.20 -1.39
N ILE A 126 -2.53 14.71 -1.61
CA ILE A 126 -1.89 13.66 -0.79
C ILE A 126 -0.54 14.17 -0.31
N LEU A 127 -0.30 14.10 0.99
CA LEU A 127 1.00 14.36 1.59
C LEU A 127 1.76 13.03 1.73
N VAL A 128 2.87 12.89 1.02
CA VAL A 128 3.74 11.71 1.03
C VAL A 128 4.97 11.99 1.91
N TYR A 129 5.33 11.02 2.77
CA TYR A 129 6.52 11.13 3.61
C TYR A 129 7.71 10.45 2.94
N LEU A 130 8.68 11.24 2.48
CA LEU A 130 9.82 10.78 1.66
C LEU A 130 10.78 9.85 2.42
N ASN A 131 10.72 9.83 3.74
CA ASN A 131 11.51 8.89 4.54
C ASN A 131 11.05 7.42 4.44
N SER A 132 9.84 7.20 3.94
CA SER A 132 9.19 5.89 3.80
C SER A 132 9.18 5.36 2.37
N THR A 133 9.87 6.04 1.46
CA THR A 133 9.89 5.74 0.03
C THR A 133 11.23 5.10 -0.37
N ASP A 134 11.21 4.25 -1.39
CA ASP A 134 12.41 3.56 -1.88
C ASP A 134 13.16 4.37 -2.97
N PHE A 135 12.59 5.49 -3.44
CA PHE A 135 13.17 6.36 -4.49
C PHE A 135 13.89 7.61 -3.97
N VAL A 136 14.28 7.59 -2.69
CA VAL A 136 15.00 8.69 -2.04
C VAL A 136 16.34 8.18 -1.53
N ARG A 137 17.42 8.77 -2.02
CA ARG A 137 18.80 8.40 -1.68
C ARG A 137 19.54 9.62 -1.15
N LYS A 138 20.15 9.51 0.02
CA LYS A 138 21.01 10.58 0.55
C LYS A 138 22.33 10.64 -0.24
N ILE A 139 22.75 11.84 -0.63
CA ILE A 139 24.04 12.13 -1.28
C ILE A 139 24.67 13.26 -0.49
N ASP A 140 25.71 12.97 0.30
CA ASP A 140 26.36 13.96 1.19
C ASP A 140 25.35 14.76 2.04
N ASP A 141 25.17 16.05 1.76
CA ASP A 141 24.24 16.96 2.44
C ASP A 141 22.92 17.22 1.67
N SER A 142 22.70 16.50 0.56
CA SER A 142 21.51 16.56 -0.27
C SER A 142 20.83 15.19 -0.41
N TYR A 143 19.71 15.16 -1.11
CA TYR A 143 18.97 13.94 -1.41
C TYR A 143 18.67 13.89 -2.90
N GLU A 144 18.96 12.75 -3.52
CA GLU A 144 18.43 12.40 -4.83
C GLU A 144 17.04 11.80 -4.65
N ILE A 145 16.06 12.41 -5.31
CA ILE A 145 14.66 12.01 -5.27
C ILE A 145 14.25 11.67 -6.70
N THR A 146 13.81 10.43 -6.91
CA THR A 146 13.23 10.00 -8.18
C THR A 146 11.71 9.98 -8.07
N VAL A 147 11.04 10.59 -9.05
CA VAL A 147 9.60 10.52 -9.27
C VAL A 147 9.37 9.75 -10.57
N VAL A 148 8.53 8.73 -10.52
CA VAL A 148 8.22 7.88 -11.68
C VAL A 148 6.84 8.25 -12.25
N ASP A 149 6.75 8.40 -13.57
CA ASP A 149 5.46 8.34 -14.27
C ASP A 149 5.03 6.87 -14.37
N SER A 150 4.20 6.42 -13.42
CA SER A 150 3.74 5.03 -13.39
C SER A 150 2.80 4.66 -14.54
N PHE A 151 2.35 5.63 -15.34
CA PHE A 151 1.47 5.40 -16.48
C PHE A 151 2.28 5.00 -17.71
N THR A 152 3.33 5.76 -18.07
CA THR A 152 4.21 5.41 -19.20
C THR A 152 4.96 4.11 -18.95
N GLU A 153 5.43 3.88 -17.72
CA GLU A 153 6.17 2.65 -17.37
C GLU A 153 5.32 1.37 -17.52
N ARG A 154 3.98 1.48 -17.41
CA ARG A 154 3.06 0.33 -17.40
C ARG A 154 2.30 0.11 -18.69
N ASP A 155 1.87 1.19 -19.35
CA ASP A 155 1.16 1.14 -20.62
C ASP A 155 1.74 2.21 -21.55
N PRO A 156 2.39 1.83 -22.67
CA PRO A 156 2.97 2.79 -23.61
C PRO A 156 1.92 3.67 -24.32
N ARG A 157 0.63 3.49 -24.03
CA ARG A 157 -0.47 4.33 -24.53
C ARG A 157 -0.97 5.33 -23.49
N SER A 158 -0.40 5.37 -22.29
CA SER A 158 -0.80 6.25 -21.21
C SER A 158 0.39 7.07 -20.72
N TRP A 159 0.19 8.36 -20.51
CA TRP A 159 1.19 9.27 -19.96
C TRP A 159 0.51 10.34 -19.11
N ILE A 160 1.29 11.05 -18.30
CA ILE A 160 0.81 12.25 -17.61
C ILE A 160 0.92 13.45 -18.57
N ASP A 161 -0.20 14.10 -18.88
CA ASP A 161 -0.25 15.26 -19.80
C ASP A 161 0.60 16.43 -19.29
N TYR A 162 0.54 16.67 -17.99
CA TYR A 162 1.26 17.73 -17.32
C TYR A 162 1.75 17.31 -15.94
N ILE A 163 3.01 17.58 -15.68
CA ILE A 163 3.60 17.41 -14.36
C ILE A 163 4.45 18.62 -13.99
N GLY A 164 4.15 19.21 -12.84
CA GLY A 164 4.85 20.34 -12.26
C GLY A 164 5.52 19.98 -10.95
N PHE A 165 6.72 20.52 -10.72
CA PHE A 165 7.53 20.30 -9.53
C PHE A 165 7.92 21.64 -8.93
N ASN A 166 7.50 21.89 -7.70
CA ASN A 166 7.82 23.07 -6.91
C ASN A 166 8.70 22.66 -5.72
N PHE A 167 9.77 23.42 -5.48
CA PHE A 167 10.69 23.22 -4.36
C PHE A 167 10.54 24.39 -3.40
N SER A 168 9.90 24.15 -2.26
CA SER A 168 9.44 25.21 -1.36
C SER A 168 9.71 24.87 0.10
N LYS A 169 9.38 25.82 1.01
CA LYS A 169 9.38 25.59 2.47
C LYS A 169 10.69 24.96 2.97
N GLY A 170 11.82 25.46 2.49
CA GLY A 170 13.16 25.01 2.88
C GLY A 170 13.74 23.86 2.04
N ALA A 171 13.05 23.37 1.01
CA ALA A 171 13.65 22.54 -0.03
C ALA A 171 14.28 23.45 -1.10
N GLU A 172 15.50 23.12 -1.53
CA GLU A 172 16.21 23.83 -2.60
C GLU A 172 16.69 22.84 -3.66
N LEU A 173 16.28 23.07 -4.91
CA LEU A 173 16.72 22.29 -6.05
C LEU A 173 18.19 22.60 -6.36
N ILE A 174 19.05 21.57 -6.36
CA ILE A 174 20.46 21.68 -6.74
C ILE A 174 20.63 21.36 -8.22
N SER A 175 20.11 20.21 -8.65
CA SER A 175 20.23 19.73 -10.03
C SER A 175 19.04 18.84 -10.40
N TYR A 176 18.82 18.65 -11.70
CA TYR A 176 17.78 17.77 -12.20
C TYR A 176 18.22 17.06 -13.47
N ARG A 177 17.67 15.87 -13.68
CA ARG A 177 17.74 15.10 -14.92
C ARG A 177 16.45 14.30 -15.10
N TRP A 178 16.27 13.72 -16.27
CA TRP A 178 15.14 12.85 -16.55
C TRP A 178 15.60 11.66 -17.38
N GLU A 179 14.82 10.59 -17.33
CA GLU A 179 15.04 9.38 -18.10
C GLU A 179 13.74 8.96 -18.78
N PRO A 180 13.83 8.41 -20.01
CA PRO A 180 15.04 8.30 -20.82
C PRO A 180 15.49 9.66 -21.38
N SER A 181 16.79 9.80 -21.69
CA SER A 181 17.35 11.09 -22.15
C SER A 181 16.85 11.56 -23.52
N PHE A 182 16.20 10.68 -24.28
CA PHE A 182 15.54 11.06 -25.54
C PHE A 182 14.16 11.71 -25.33
N ALA A 183 13.55 11.56 -24.14
CA ALA A 183 12.29 12.21 -23.81
C ALA A 183 12.49 13.72 -23.69
N LYS A 184 11.39 14.47 -23.77
CA LYS A 184 11.42 15.93 -23.79
C LYS A 184 11.90 16.48 -22.44
N GLY A 185 12.74 17.51 -22.49
CA GLY A 185 13.13 18.27 -21.30
C GLY A 185 12.00 19.15 -20.75
N PRO A 186 12.22 19.83 -19.61
CA PRO A 186 11.19 20.66 -18.98
C PRO A 186 10.77 21.80 -19.91
N THR A 187 9.46 22.03 -20.00
CA THR A 187 8.91 23.15 -20.78
C THR A 187 9.11 24.48 -20.05
N ASN A 188 8.93 24.50 -18.72
CA ASN A 188 9.22 25.69 -17.91
C ASN A 188 10.33 25.38 -16.90
N VAL A 189 11.29 26.29 -16.79
CA VAL A 189 12.41 26.20 -15.85
C VAL A 189 12.55 27.51 -15.10
N SER A 190 12.53 27.44 -13.77
CA SER A 190 12.86 28.53 -12.87
C SER A 190 13.61 27.98 -11.65
N ARG A 191 14.11 28.86 -10.77
CA ARG A 191 14.93 28.45 -9.63
C ARG A 191 14.30 27.36 -8.77
N ASN A 192 12.99 27.47 -8.52
CA ASN A 192 12.26 26.59 -7.60
C ASN A 192 11.12 25.84 -8.28
N TYR A 193 11.02 25.90 -9.61
CA TYR A 193 9.92 25.29 -10.32
C TYR A 193 10.32 24.76 -11.68
N LEU A 194 9.93 23.52 -11.95
CA LEU A 194 10.08 22.82 -13.23
C LEU A 194 8.70 22.29 -13.66
N SER A 195 8.43 22.25 -14.96
CA SER A 195 7.24 21.53 -15.44
C SER A 195 7.42 20.98 -16.84
N TRP A 196 6.69 19.89 -17.11
CA TRP A 196 6.64 19.20 -18.39
C TRP A 196 5.22 19.26 -18.95
N TYR A 197 5.15 19.45 -20.27
CA TYR A 197 3.93 19.33 -21.06
C TYR A 197 4.21 18.24 -22.09
N ASN A 198 3.49 17.12 -21.94
CA ASN A 198 3.69 15.89 -22.69
C ASN A 198 2.51 15.66 -23.63
N TYR A 199 2.78 15.55 -24.92
CA TYR A 199 1.73 15.37 -25.94
C TYR A 199 1.50 13.90 -26.31
N ASN A 200 2.46 13.04 -25.97
CA ASN A 200 2.49 11.62 -26.27
C ASN A 200 3.49 10.93 -25.34
N GLU A 201 3.49 9.60 -25.37
CA GLU A 201 4.39 8.78 -24.55
C GLU A 201 5.88 9.09 -24.80
N ARG A 202 6.30 9.28 -26.06
CA ARG A 202 7.71 9.56 -26.38
C ARG A 202 8.20 10.88 -25.76
N ASP A 203 7.32 11.86 -25.63
CA ASP A 203 7.64 13.15 -25.03
C ASP A 203 7.73 13.06 -23.51
N ALA A 204 6.99 12.14 -22.87
CA ALA A 204 6.90 12.00 -21.43
C ALA A 204 8.10 11.24 -20.85
N PRO A 205 8.86 11.83 -19.91
CA PRO A 205 9.83 11.07 -19.15
C PRO A 205 9.19 10.02 -18.24
N ASP A 206 9.80 8.83 -18.19
CA ASP A 206 9.46 7.78 -17.23
C ASP A 206 9.89 8.16 -15.82
N ARG A 207 11.03 8.86 -15.71
CA ARG A 207 11.65 9.21 -14.43
C ARG A 207 12.09 10.67 -14.43
N TYR A 208 11.71 11.37 -13.37
CA TYR A 208 12.16 12.72 -13.06
C TYR A 208 13.05 12.62 -11.82
N ILE A 209 14.31 13.03 -11.95
CA ILE A 209 15.31 12.81 -10.90
C ILE A 209 15.87 14.16 -10.47
N PHE A 210 15.74 14.46 -9.19
CA PHE A 210 16.09 15.74 -8.61
C PHE A 210 17.12 15.53 -7.51
N GLU A 211 18.18 16.34 -7.52
CA GLU A 211 19.02 16.52 -6.35
C GLU A 211 18.50 17.74 -5.58
N VAL A 212 18.13 17.52 -4.32
CA VAL A 212 17.46 18.53 -3.51
C VAL A 212 18.12 18.62 -2.15
N LYS A 213 18.45 19.84 -1.74
CA LYS A 213 18.86 20.14 -0.38
C LYS A 213 17.62 20.26 0.49
N MET A 214 17.51 19.38 1.49
CA MET A 214 16.40 19.35 2.44
C MET A 214 16.77 18.52 3.68
N THR A 215 15.91 18.48 4.69
CA THR A 215 16.09 17.63 5.87
C THR A 215 15.06 16.50 5.88
N ILE A 216 15.49 15.28 5.56
CA ILE A 216 14.64 14.09 5.68
C ILE A 216 15.03 13.34 6.96
N LYS A 217 14.19 13.44 7.99
CA LYS A 217 14.32 12.59 9.17
C LYS A 217 13.91 11.17 8.78
N ARG A 218 14.91 10.31 8.57
CA ARG A 218 14.67 8.88 8.39
C ARG A 218 14.17 8.31 9.71
N GLU A 219 12.84 8.28 9.90
CA GLU A 219 12.27 7.40 10.90
C GLU A 219 12.56 5.99 10.40
N VAL A 220 13.54 5.34 11.01
CA VAL A 220 13.62 3.90 10.89
C VAL A 220 12.46 3.35 11.70
N LYS A 221 11.27 3.33 11.10
CA LYS A 221 10.19 2.49 11.58
C LYS A 221 10.71 1.07 11.42
N TRP A 222 11.31 0.56 12.48
CA TRP A 222 11.61 -0.85 12.59
C TRP A 222 10.27 -1.56 12.54
N LEU A 223 9.90 -1.99 11.34
CA LEU A 223 8.81 -2.91 11.07
C LEU A 223 9.18 -4.32 11.55
N LEU A 224 10.04 -4.41 12.57
CA LEU A 224 10.49 -5.62 13.21
C LEU A 224 9.86 -5.65 14.61
N SER A 225 8.96 -6.60 14.82
CA SER A 225 8.52 -6.95 16.17
C SER A 225 9.23 -8.22 16.61
N ALA A 226 9.60 -8.31 17.87
CA ALA A 226 10.21 -9.50 18.44
C ALA A 226 9.57 -9.90 19.76
N SER A 227 9.58 -11.20 20.03
CA SER A 227 9.24 -11.77 21.33
C SER A 227 10.31 -12.77 21.77
N ALA A 228 10.57 -12.85 23.07
CA ALA A 228 11.50 -13.80 23.64
C ALA A 228 10.79 -14.62 24.72
N VAL A 229 10.98 -15.93 24.69
CA VAL A 229 10.43 -16.86 25.68
C VAL A 229 11.55 -17.70 26.25
N LEU A 230 11.65 -17.76 27.57
CA LEU A 230 12.56 -18.67 28.26
C LEU A 230 11.90 -20.05 28.36
N SER A 231 12.58 -21.07 27.88
CA SER A 231 12.16 -22.47 27.95
C SER A 231 13.36 -23.34 28.30
N GLY A 232 13.43 -23.77 29.56
CA GLY A 232 14.60 -24.48 30.11
C GLY A 232 15.83 -23.57 30.17
N ASP A 233 16.95 -24.06 29.64
CA ASP A 233 18.25 -23.39 29.50
C ASP A 233 18.39 -22.58 28.19
N CYS A 234 17.29 -22.41 27.47
CA CYS A 234 17.27 -21.77 26.17
C CYS A 234 16.28 -20.60 26.11
N ILE A 235 16.66 -19.56 25.36
CA ILE A 235 15.79 -18.46 24.98
C ILE A 235 15.39 -18.66 23.51
N ALA A 236 14.08 -18.74 23.26
CA ALA A 236 13.51 -18.75 21.93
C ALA A 236 13.09 -17.32 21.55
N VAL A 237 13.73 -16.76 20.54
CA VAL A 237 13.44 -15.42 20.00
C VAL A 237 12.66 -15.58 18.70
N THR A 238 11.46 -15.00 18.64
CA THR A 238 10.68 -14.90 17.40
C THR A 238 10.84 -13.50 16.84
N LEU A 239 11.38 -13.39 15.64
CA LEU A 239 11.50 -12.15 14.88
C LEU A 239 10.42 -12.13 13.80
N ASN A 240 9.62 -11.08 13.73
CA ASN A 240 8.66 -10.85 12.66
C ASN A 240 9.01 -9.58 11.91
N ASN A 241 9.47 -9.74 10.66
CA ASN A 241 9.95 -8.67 9.82
C ASN A 241 8.88 -8.27 8.79
N LYS A 242 8.25 -7.12 9.00
CA LYS A 242 7.35 -6.47 8.04
C LYS A 242 8.07 -5.47 7.12
N GLY A 243 9.39 -5.29 7.28
CA GLY A 243 10.24 -4.42 6.46
C GLY A 243 10.98 -5.18 5.37
N ASN A 244 12.10 -4.62 4.88
CA ASN A 244 12.95 -5.25 3.89
C ASN A 244 13.63 -6.52 4.40
N SER A 245 13.88 -7.47 3.50
CA SER A 245 14.75 -8.62 3.77
C SER A 245 16.12 -8.14 4.23
N SER A 246 16.59 -8.62 5.38
CA SER A 246 17.87 -8.19 5.93
C SER A 246 18.43 -9.22 6.92
N TYR A 247 19.66 -8.98 7.35
CA TYR A 247 20.26 -9.68 8.46
C TYR A 247 20.04 -8.92 9.77
N PHE A 248 19.63 -9.67 10.79
CA PHE A 248 19.49 -9.19 12.16
C PHE A 248 20.50 -9.89 13.05
N TYR A 249 20.96 -9.22 14.09
CA TYR A 249 21.88 -9.76 15.08
C TYR A 249 21.17 -9.80 16.43
N ILE A 250 20.98 -11.01 16.94
CA ILE A 250 20.34 -11.26 18.25
C ILE A 250 21.46 -11.44 19.26
N SER A 251 21.57 -10.53 20.22
CA SER A 251 22.56 -10.56 21.29
C SER A 251 21.89 -10.91 22.62
N ILE A 252 22.43 -11.92 23.31
CA ILE A 252 21.98 -12.38 24.63
C ILE A 252 23.23 -12.65 25.47
N GLY A 253 23.46 -11.84 26.51
CA GLY A 253 24.69 -11.92 27.29
C GLY A 253 25.93 -11.70 26.42
N ASP A 254 26.80 -12.70 26.37
CA ASP A 254 28.04 -12.75 25.59
C ASP A 254 27.87 -13.36 24.18
N GLN A 255 26.70 -13.93 23.87
CA GLN A 255 26.44 -14.55 22.57
C GLN A 255 25.72 -13.60 21.62
N THR A 256 26.13 -13.60 20.35
CA THR A 256 25.43 -12.93 19.25
C THR A 256 25.20 -13.90 18.09
N ARG A 257 23.98 -13.93 17.55
CA ARG A 257 23.65 -14.72 16.34
C ARG A 257 23.13 -13.84 15.22
N LYS A 258 23.73 -13.99 14.03
CA LYS A 258 23.27 -13.38 12.79
C LYS A 258 22.16 -14.24 12.17
N VAL A 259 21.05 -13.62 11.79
CA VAL A 259 19.85 -14.28 11.28
C VAL A 259 19.32 -13.51 10.08
N TYR A 260 19.18 -14.19 8.95
CA TYR A 260 18.44 -13.64 7.81
C TYR A 260 16.94 -13.86 8.00
N VAL A 261 16.16 -12.79 7.88
CA VAL A 261 14.69 -12.81 7.88
C VAL A 261 14.20 -12.04 6.65
N GLY A 262 13.48 -12.73 5.78
CA GLY A 262 12.92 -12.13 4.56
C GLY A 262 11.81 -11.11 4.85
N SER A 263 11.52 -10.26 3.88
CA SER A 263 10.41 -9.32 3.92
C SER A 263 9.07 -10.03 4.14
N GLY A 264 8.27 -9.53 5.08
CA GLY A 264 6.97 -10.10 5.44
C GLY A 264 7.03 -11.47 6.14
N SER A 265 8.22 -11.93 6.55
CA SER A 265 8.41 -13.27 7.13
C SER A 265 8.70 -13.24 8.62
N SER A 266 8.43 -14.36 9.27
CA SER A 266 8.75 -14.59 10.68
C SER A 266 9.76 -15.72 10.82
N LYS A 267 10.64 -15.63 11.81
CA LYS A 267 11.65 -16.64 12.10
C LYS A 267 11.80 -16.83 13.60
N ASN A 268 11.79 -18.10 14.03
CA ASN A 268 12.04 -18.49 15.40
C ASN A 268 13.47 -19.02 15.52
N ILE A 269 14.21 -18.51 16.50
CA ILE A 269 15.61 -18.82 16.74
C ILE A 269 15.78 -19.21 18.20
N LYS A 270 16.32 -20.41 18.44
CA LYS A 270 16.62 -20.91 19.77
C LYS A 270 18.11 -20.75 20.07
N ILE A 271 18.42 -20.12 21.21
CA ILE A 271 19.80 -19.91 21.71
C ILE A 271 19.86 -20.49 23.12
N CYS A 272 20.77 -21.42 23.36
CA CYS A 272 20.90 -22.18 24.62
C CYS A 272 22.23 -21.90 25.29
N ASN A 273 22.36 -22.27 26.57
CA ASN A 273 23.57 -22.05 27.38
C ASN A 273 23.98 -20.57 27.41
N VAL A 274 22.99 -19.69 27.60
CA VAL A 274 23.20 -18.24 27.68
C VAL A 274 22.91 -17.74 29.08
N SER A 275 23.73 -16.78 29.53
CA SER A 275 23.46 -16.04 30.76
C SER A 275 22.14 -15.28 30.64
N LEU A 276 21.27 -15.42 31.65
CA LEU A 276 19.99 -14.70 31.69
C LEU A 276 20.25 -13.19 31.65
N GLY A 277 19.70 -12.54 30.63
CA GLY A 277 19.86 -11.11 30.40
C GLY A 277 18.87 -10.60 29.35
N PRO A 278 18.77 -9.27 29.19
CA PRO A 278 17.91 -8.68 28.17
C PRO A 278 18.38 -9.10 26.77
N VAL A 279 17.44 -9.51 25.92
CA VAL A 279 17.72 -9.75 24.51
C VAL A 279 17.79 -8.41 23.80
N LYS A 280 18.90 -8.17 23.10
CA LYS A 280 19.11 -7.01 22.23
C LYS A 280 19.09 -7.45 20.78
N ILE A 281 18.42 -6.69 19.92
CA ILE A 281 18.35 -6.98 18.49
C ILE A 281 18.93 -5.79 17.73
N TYR A 282 19.91 -6.06 16.88
CA TYR A 282 20.55 -5.10 16.01
C TYR A 282 20.22 -5.40 14.54
N GLY A 283 20.14 -4.36 13.74
CA GLY A 283 20.17 -4.43 12.28
C GLY A 283 21.52 -3.94 11.78
N GLU A 284 21.67 -3.83 10.46
CA GLU A 284 22.91 -3.36 9.85
C GLU A 284 23.32 -1.94 10.29
N ASN A 285 22.34 -1.11 10.67
CA ASN A 285 22.55 0.29 11.01
C ASN A 285 22.48 0.60 12.52
N GLY A 286 22.52 -0.42 13.39
CA GLY A 286 22.56 -0.24 14.85
C GLY A 286 21.49 -1.01 15.63
N LEU A 287 21.19 -0.56 16.84
CA LEU A 287 20.26 -1.21 17.78
C LEU A 287 18.79 -0.94 17.39
N LEU A 288 17.98 -2.01 17.33
CA LEU A 288 16.57 -1.96 16.91
C LEU A 288 15.62 -2.08 18.09
N LEU A 289 15.90 -3.06 18.96
CA LEU A 289 15.12 -3.37 20.13
C LEU A 289 16.08 -3.60 21.29
N GLU A 290 15.85 -2.87 22.36
CA GLU A 290 16.57 -3.02 23.61
C GLU A 290 15.62 -3.57 24.68
N ASN A 291 16.15 -4.34 25.63
CA ASN A 291 15.45 -4.79 26.83
C ASN A 291 14.24 -5.71 26.58
N LEU A 292 14.30 -6.57 25.56
CA LEU A 292 13.33 -7.64 25.40
C LEU A 292 13.57 -8.70 26.48
N THR A 293 12.74 -8.69 27.51
CA THR A 293 12.82 -9.63 28.64
C THR A 293 12.13 -10.94 28.28
N PRO A 294 12.81 -12.11 28.41
CA PRO A 294 12.18 -13.39 28.15
C PRO A 294 11.00 -13.61 29.10
N SER A 295 9.80 -13.80 28.56
CA SER A 295 8.68 -14.26 29.36
C SER A 295 8.88 -15.73 29.71
N HIS A 296 8.51 -16.13 30.93
CA HIS A 296 8.54 -17.54 31.31
C HIS A 296 7.39 -18.24 30.59
N SER A 297 7.68 -19.31 29.85
CA SER A 297 6.62 -20.20 29.41
C SER A 297 6.07 -20.94 30.64
N PHE A 298 5.00 -20.43 31.24
CA PHE A 298 4.11 -21.27 32.02
C PHE A 298 3.45 -22.21 31.01
N VAL A 299 4.04 -23.38 30.80
CA VAL A 299 3.29 -24.52 30.30
C VAL A 299 2.54 -25.02 31.53
N PRO A 300 1.21 -24.85 31.64
CA PRO A 300 0.47 -25.60 32.64
C PRO A 300 0.76 -27.06 32.31
N SER A 301 1.27 -27.84 33.27
CA SER A 301 1.33 -29.29 33.10
C SER A 301 -0.07 -29.70 32.67
N THR A 302 -0.19 -30.36 31.52
CA THR A 302 -1.44 -30.94 31.06
C THR A 302 -1.84 -32.01 32.06
N ALA A 303 -2.50 -31.58 33.14
CA ALA A 303 -3.27 -32.44 34.01
C ALA A 303 -4.48 -32.85 33.20
N ASP A 304 -4.37 -33.99 32.52
CA ASP A 304 -5.44 -34.94 32.20
C ASP A 304 -6.88 -34.40 32.13
N TYR A 305 -7.13 -33.41 31.24
CA TYR A 305 -8.49 -32.98 30.89
C TYR A 305 -9.17 -33.93 29.90
N GLY A 306 -8.52 -35.03 29.50
CA GLY A 306 -9.08 -36.04 28.59
C GLY A 306 -10.20 -36.86 29.24
N LEU A 307 -10.07 -37.23 30.51
CA LEU A 307 -11.05 -38.09 31.19
C LEU A 307 -12.35 -37.34 31.54
N SER A 308 -12.27 -36.07 31.95
CA SER A 308 -13.46 -35.30 32.34
C SER A 308 -14.40 -35.00 31.18
N TYR A 309 -13.88 -34.75 29.97
CA TYR A 309 -14.71 -34.59 28.77
C TYR A 309 -15.38 -35.90 28.32
N VAL A 310 -14.69 -37.05 28.48
CA VAL A 310 -15.26 -38.36 28.15
C VAL A 310 -16.40 -38.70 29.12
N PHE A 311 -16.26 -38.44 30.42
CA PHE A 311 -17.35 -38.65 31.38
C PHE A 311 -18.54 -37.72 31.14
N LEU A 312 -18.29 -36.47 30.72
CA LEU A 312 -19.35 -35.50 30.45
C LEU A 312 -20.15 -35.87 29.17
N LEU A 313 -19.45 -36.33 28.13
CA LEU A 313 -20.08 -36.84 26.90
C LEU A 313 -20.83 -38.17 27.15
N ALA A 314 -20.25 -39.09 27.94
CA ALA A 314 -20.92 -40.33 28.33
C ALA A 314 -22.20 -40.04 29.14
N GLY A 315 -22.15 -39.10 30.10
CA GLY A 315 -23.31 -38.65 30.87
C GLY A 315 -24.42 -38.06 29.99
N LEU A 316 -24.07 -37.19 29.04
CA LEU A 316 -25.04 -36.61 28.08
C LEU A 316 -25.66 -37.67 27.16
N SER A 317 -24.89 -38.67 26.74
CA SER A 317 -25.40 -39.78 25.93
C SER A 317 -26.38 -40.67 26.69
N LEU A 318 -26.15 -40.92 27.98
CA LEU A 318 -27.07 -41.68 28.83
C LEU A 318 -28.37 -40.91 29.10
N ILE A 319 -28.29 -39.60 29.33
CA ILE A 319 -29.48 -38.76 29.54
C ILE A 319 -30.36 -38.75 28.28
N THR A 320 -29.76 -38.53 27.11
CA THR A 320 -30.48 -38.54 25.83
C THR A 320 -31.08 -39.92 25.52
N ALA A 321 -30.34 -41.01 25.75
CA ALA A 321 -30.87 -42.36 25.61
C ALA A 321 -32.07 -42.62 26.54
N SER A 322 -31.99 -42.19 27.81
CA SER A 322 -33.10 -42.34 28.76
C SER A 322 -34.37 -41.59 28.31
N PHE A 323 -34.20 -40.43 27.68
CA PHE A 323 -35.31 -39.62 27.19
C PHE A 323 -35.98 -40.27 25.98
N PHE A 324 -35.20 -40.88 25.09
CA PHE A 324 -35.72 -41.63 23.95
C PHE A 324 -36.42 -42.92 24.37
N ILE A 325 -35.85 -43.68 25.32
CA ILE A 325 -36.48 -44.90 25.85
C ILE A 325 -37.83 -44.56 26.50
N ARG A 326 -37.89 -43.54 27.37
CA ARG A 326 -39.15 -43.09 27.98
C ARG A 326 -40.18 -42.62 26.96
N LYS A 327 -39.74 -42.00 25.86
CA LYS A 327 -40.63 -41.56 24.78
C LYS A 327 -41.20 -42.77 24.02
N ILE A 328 -40.39 -43.79 23.76
CA ILE A 328 -40.81 -45.03 23.11
C ILE A 328 -41.77 -45.83 24.00
N GLU A 329 -41.48 -45.95 25.30
CA GLU A 329 -42.39 -46.61 26.26
C GLU A 329 -43.76 -45.93 26.31
N LYS A 330 -43.82 -44.59 26.32
CA LYS A 330 -45.08 -43.85 26.26
C LYS A 330 -45.86 -44.08 24.97
N GLN A 331 -45.17 -44.23 23.84
CA GLN A 331 -45.82 -44.52 22.56
C GLN A 331 -46.32 -45.96 22.47
N LEU A 332 -45.63 -46.92 23.09
CA LEU A 332 -46.05 -48.32 23.16
C LEU A 332 -47.22 -48.55 24.13
N GLN A 333 -47.37 -47.74 25.18
CA GLN A 333 -48.53 -47.80 26.08
C GLN A 333 -49.80 -47.14 25.50
N GLN A 334 -49.69 -46.44 24.37
CA GLN A 334 -50.80 -45.75 23.70
C GLN A 334 -51.23 -46.43 22.38
N ALA A 335 -50.62 -47.58 22.05
CA ALA A 335 -50.95 -48.43 20.89
C ALA A 335 -51.60 -49.74 21.36
#